data_AF-A0A9Q4D1U7-F1
#
_entry.id   AF-A0A9Q4D1U7-F1
#
_cell.length_a   1.000
_cell.length_b   1.000
_cell.length_c   1.000
_cell.angle_alpha   90.00
_cell.angle_beta   90.00
_cell.angle_gamma   90.00
#
_symmetry.space_group_name_H-M   'P 1'
#
loop_
_entity.id
_entity.type
_entity.pdbx_description
1 polymer ?
#
loop_
_entity_poly.entity_id
_entity_poly.type
_entity_poly.pdbx_seq_one_letter_code
_entity_poly.pdbx_strand_id
1 'polypeptide(L)'
;MAHRASGPAEPRRWSDLPREEAVRAAVGPETFARGAAYAKAGRVHFLTSDPEHRVLFAAVAGTARQPYQTFVQVGDARGVRPSTGRCTCPMVVNCKHVAAVLVAAL
;
A
#
# COMPACT_ATOMS: atom_id res chain seq x y z
N MET A 1 1.69 27.11 20.37
CA MET A 1 2.14 25.74 20.66
C MET A 1 2.54 25.10 19.34
N ALA A 2 3.83 24.85 19.15
CA ALA A 2 4.37 24.38 17.87
C ALA A 2 4.06 22.89 17.69
N HIS A 3 3.22 22.55 16.71
CA HIS A 3 3.11 21.18 16.22
C HIS A 3 4.46 20.80 15.62
N ARG A 4 5.23 19.99 16.35
CA ARG A 4 6.41 19.31 15.80
C ARG A 4 5.93 18.46 14.62
N ALA A 5 6.32 18.86 13.42
CA ALA A 5 6.29 17.99 12.25
C ALA A 5 7.25 16.84 12.53
N SER A 6 6.72 15.71 12.97
CA SER A 6 7.44 14.44 12.91
C SER A 6 7.80 14.20 11.45
N GLY A 7 9.07 13.91 11.15
CA GLY A 7 9.48 13.40 9.84
C GLY A 7 8.65 12.15 9.47
N PRO A 8 8.72 11.64 8.22
CA PRO A 8 7.91 10.49 7.84
C PRO A 8 8.21 9.35 8.80
N ALA A 9 7.27 9.07 9.70
CA ALA A 9 7.36 7.96 10.60
C ALA A 9 7.38 6.73 9.70
N GLU A 10 8.52 6.02 9.66
CA GLU A 10 8.58 4.78 8.91
C GLU A 10 7.42 3.90 9.36
N PRO A 11 6.62 3.37 8.42
CA PRO A 11 5.52 2.49 8.77
C PRO A 11 6.08 1.34 9.59
N ARG A 12 5.45 1.05 10.74
CA ARG A 12 5.82 -0.07 11.59
C ARG A 12 5.72 -1.35 10.78
N ARG A 13 6.81 -2.11 10.70
CA ARG A 13 6.87 -3.36 9.93
C ARG A 13 6.38 -4.52 10.79
N TRP A 14 5.46 -5.32 10.28
CA TRP A 14 5.15 -6.64 10.85
C TRP A 14 6.27 -7.62 10.48
N SER A 15 6.61 -8.55 11.38
CA SER A 15 7.63 -9.58 11.10
C SER A 15 7.25 -10.54 9.98
N ASP A 16 5.96 -10.58 9.64
CA ASP A 16 5.37 -11.49 8.65
C ASP A 16 4.60 -10.68 7.58
N LEU A 17 5.27 -9.71 6.97
CA LEU A 17 4.76 -8.98 5.80
C LEU A 17 4.53 -9.93 4.62
N PRO A 18 3.50 -9.68 3.79
CA PRO A 18 3.24 -10.50 2.60
C PRO A 18 4.45 -10.48 1.66
N ARG A 19 4.88 -11.64 1.20
CA ARG A 19 5.88 -11.70 0.12
C ARG A 19 5.29 -11.20 -1.19
N GLU A 20 6.14 -10.84 -2.14
CA GLU A 20 5.69 -10.40 -3.47
C GLU A 20 4.77 -11.42 -4.15
N GLU A 21 5.01 -12.73 -3.94
CA GLU A 21 4.16 -13.80 -4.44
C GLU A 21 2.73 -13.73 -3.88
N ALA A 22 2.58 -13.46 -2.58
CA ALA A 22 1.30 -13.31 -1.90
C ALA A 22 0.59 -12.03 -2.36
N VAL A 23 1.33 -10.94 -2.57
CA VAL A 23 0.77 -9.71 -3.15
C VAL A 23 0.30 -9.95 -4.58
N ARG A 24 1.08 -10.62 -5.43
CA ARG A 24 0.68 -10.98 -6.81
C ARG A 24 -0.57 -11.84 -6.84
N ALA A 25 -0.67 -12.83 -5.95
CA ALA A 25 -1.85 -13.66 -5.84
C ALA A 25 -3.10 -12.85 -5.47
N ALA A 26 -2.96 -11.83 -4.61
CA ALA A 26 -4.08 -11.01 -4.15
C ALA A 26 -4.61 -10.00 -5.18
N VAL A 27 -3.73 -9.42 -6.02
CA VAL A 27 -4.09 -8.32 -6.95
C VAL A 27 -4.03 -8.71 -8.44
N GLY A 28 -3.42 -9.84 -8.75
CA GLY A 28 -3.11 -10.28 -10.12
C GLY A 28 -1.75 -9.77 -10.62
N PRO A 29 -1.09 -10.51 -11.54
CA PRO A 29 0.28 -10.25 -11.95
C PRO A 29 0.47 -8.91 -12.69
N GLU A 30 -0.47 -8.52 -13.56
CA GLU A 30 -0.41 -7.25 -14.29
C GLU A 30 -0.60 -6.04 -13.37
N THR A 31 -1.57 -6.14 -12.45
CA THR A 31 -1.82 -5.10 -11.43
C THR A 31 -0.62 -4.93 -10.52
N PHE A 32 -0.02 -6.05 -10.10
CA PHE A 32 1.22 -6.04 -9.33
C PHE A 32 2.34 -5.34 -10.09
N ALA A 33 2.59 -5.70 -11.34
CA ALA A 33 3.67 -5.11 -12.14
C ALA A 33 3.52 -3.59 -12.27
N ARG A 34 2.31 -3.10 -12.51
CA ARG A 34 2.00 -1.66 -12.56
C ARG A 34 2.18 -1.00 -11.19
N GLY A 35 1.75 -1.66 -10.12
CA GLY A 35 1.90 -1.18 -8.74
C GLY A 35 3.37 -1.05 -8.32
N ALA A 36 4.17 -2.09 -8.58
CA ALA A 36 5.60 -2.08 -8.33
C ALA A 36 6.32 -0.95 -9.08
N ALA A 37 5.93 -0.70 -10.35
CA ALA A 37 6.44 0.44 -11.10
C ALA A 37 6.08 1.79 -10.46
N TYR A 38 4.90 1.93 -9.85
CA TYR A 38 4.49 3.15 -9.14
C TYR A 38 5.25 3.34 -7.83
N ALA A 39 5.44 2.26 -7.07
CA ALA A 39 6.25 2.28 -5.85
C ALA A 39 7.70 2.70 -6.17
N LYS A 40 8.32 2.05 -7.16
CA LYS A 40 9.69 2.40 -7.62
C LYS A 40 9.80 3.84 -8.12
N ALA A 41 8.75 4.37 -8.72
CA ALA A 41 8.70 5.76 -9.18
C ALA A 41 8.42 6.79 -8.06
N GLY A 42 8.38 6.37 -6.78
CA GLY A 42 8.15 7.28 -5.65
C GLY A 42 6.74 7.88 -5.60
N ARG A 43 5.74 7.23 -6.23
CA ARG A 43 4.36 7.75 -6.29
C ARG A 43 3.54 7.48 -5.04
N VAL A 44 4.09 6.76 -4.06
CA VAL A 44 3.45 6.48 -2.78
C VAL A 44 3.90 7.54 -1.78
N HIS A 45 2.96 8.32 -1.29
CA HIS A 45 3.18 9.42 -0.36
C HIS A 45 2.42 9.17 0.95
N PHE A 46 2.90 9.77 2.05
CA PHE A 46 2.25 9.71 3.35
C PHE A 46 1.91 8.28 3.80
N LEU A 47 2.81 7.32 3.54
CA LEU A 47 2.64 5.93 3.94
C LEU A 47 2.74 5.82 5.46
N THR A 48 1.64 5.44 6.10
CA THR A 48 1.56 5.19 7.55
C THR A 48 0.90 3.85 7.82
N SER A 49 1.06 3.35 9.05
CA SER A 49 0.56 2.05 9.49
C SER A 49 -0.23 2.15 10.78
N ASP A 50 -1.31 1.39 10.88
CA ASP A 50 -1.93 0.99 12.14
C ASP A 50 -1.44 -0.42 12.52
N PRO A 51 -0.50 -0.55 13.47
CA PRO A 51 0.15 -1.81 13.80
C PRO A 51 -0.80 -2.84 14.40
N GLU A 52 -1.75 -2.39 15.22
CA GLU A 52 -2.70 -3.23 15.93
C GLU A 52 -3.68 -3.87 14.96
N HIS A 53 -4.13 -3.11 13.97
CA HIS A 53 -5.12 -3.55 13.00
C HIS A 53 -4.54 -4.07 11.68
N ARG A 54 -3.21 -4.10 11.53
CA ARG A 54 -2.53 -4.49 10.28
C ARG A 54 -2.96 -3.68 9.05
N VAL A 55 -3.12 -2.37 9.22
CA VAL A 55 -3.59 -1.49 8.13
C VAL A 55 -2.49 -0.55 7.66
N LEU A 56 -2.37 -0.34 6.35
CA LEU A 56 -1.59 0.73 5.75
C LEU A 56 -2.52 1.80 5.17
N PHE A 57 -2.11 3.06 5.35
CA PHE A 57 -2.74 4.23 4.75
C PHE A 57 -1.71 4.94 3.89
N ALA A 58 -2.09 5.37 2.68
CA ALA A 58 -1.22 6.15 1.83
C ALA A 58 -2.01 6.98 0.81
N ALA A 59 -1.36 8.00 0.27
CA ALA A 59 -1.81 8.75 -0.89
C ALA A 59 -0.96 8.37 -2.10
N VAL A 60 -1.57 7.90 -3.18
CA VAL A 60 -0.83 7.43 -4.37
C VAL A 60 -1.11 8.34 -5.56
N ALA A 61 -0.06 8.97 -6.10
CA ALA A 61 -0.16 9.79 -7.29
C ALA A 61 -0.59 8.93 -8.49
N GLY A 62 -1.57 9.43 -9.25
CA GLY A 62 -2.16 8.74 -10.39
C GLY A 62 -2.54 9.71 -11.50
N THR A 63 -3.57 9.39 -12.26
CA THR A 63 -4.03 10.20 -13.39
C THR A 63 -4.90 11.39 -12.98
N ALA A 64 -5.53 11.33 -11.80
CA ALA A 64 -6.28 12.46 -11.27
C ALA A 64 -5.35 13.57 -10.77
N ARG A 65 -5.87 14.81 -10.72
CA ARG A 65 -5.14 15.97 -10.17
C ARG A 65 -4.74 15.76 -8.70
N GLN A 66 -5.61 15.13 -7.92
CA GLN A 66 -5.36 14.80 -6.52
C GLN A 66 -4.91 13.33 -6.40
N PRO A 67 -3.92 13.01 -5.54
CA PRO A 67 -3.54 11.64 -5.24
C PRO A 67 -4.71 10.81 -4.69
N TYR A 68 -4.77 9.53 -5.07
CA TYR A 68 -5.79 8.60 -4.61
C TYR A 68 -5.49 8.13 -3.19
N GLN A 69 -6.49 8.21 -2.31
CA GLN A 69 -6.40 7.70 -0.95
C GLN A 69 -6.52 6.18 -0.99
N THR A 70 -5.58 5.50 -0.36
CA THR A 70 -5.43 4.04 -0.43
C THR A 70 -5.31 3.46 0.97
N PHE A 71 -6.13 2.45 1.22
CA PHE A 71 -6.26 1.75 2.48
C PHE A 71 -6.00 0.27 2.22
N VAL A 72 -5.08 -0.34 2.95
CA VAL A 72 -4.70 -1.73 2.73
C VAL A 72 -4.74 -2.51 4.04
N GLN A 73 -5.54 -3.55 4.08
CA GLN A 73 -5.44 -4.59 5.09
C GLN A 73 -4.32 -5.55 4.69
N VAL A 74 -3.27 -5.59 5.50
CA VAL A 74 -2.05 -6.36 5.21
C VAL A 74 -2.24 -7.81 5.61
N GLY A 75 -2.00 -8.69 4.64
CA GLY A 75 -2.02 -10.14 4.79
C GLY A 75 -0.80 -10.68 5.54
N ASP A 76 -0.63 -12.00 5.49
CA ASP A 76 0.55 -12.69 6.03
C ASP A 76 1.56 -13.05 4.93
N ALA A 77 2.76 -13.46 5.32
CA ALA A 77 3.89 -13.72 4.42
C ALA A 77 3.59 -14.74 3.33
N ARG A 78 2.78 -15.75 3.64
CA ARG A 78 2.45 -16.87 2.74
C ARG A 78 1.16 -16.65 1.96
N GLY A 79 0.42 -15.58 2.24
CA GLY A 79 -0.86 -15.27 1.61
C GLY A 79 -2.01 -16.15 2.09
N VAL A 80 -1.88 -16.82 3.25
CA VAL A 80 -2.98 -17.59 3.85
C VAL A 80 -4.10 -16.63 4.25
N ARG A 81 -3.74 -15.51 4.88
CA ARG A 81 -4.52 -14.27 4.84
C ARG A 81 -4.07 -13.44 3.64
N PRO A 82 -4.91 -13.31 2.60
CA PRO A 82 -4.59 -12.43 1.49
C PRO A 82 -4.65 -10.98 1.92
N SER A 83 -3.76 -10.15 1.36
CA SER A 83 -3.90 -8.70 1.48
C SER A 83 -5.12 -8.24 0.70
N THR A 84 -5.83 -7.23 1.22
CA THR A 84 -6.93 -6.58 0.50
C THR A 84 -6.82 -5.08 0.63
N GLY A 85 -7.37 -4.32 -0.31
CA GLY A 85 -7.34 -2.87 -0.20
C GLY A 85 -8.43 -2.17 -0.98
N ARG A 86 -8.73 -0.97 -0.51
CA ARG A 86 -9.62 -0.01 -1.16
C ARG A 86 -8.84 1.23 -1.54
N CYS A 87 -9.22 1.81 -2.66
CA CYS A 87 -8.61 2.99 -3.21
C CYS A 87 -9.70 3.90 -3.78
N THR A 88 -9.56 5.22 -3.66
CA THR A 88 -10.52 6.18 -4.23
C THR A 88 -10.45 6.28 -5.76
N CYS A 89 -9.63 5.48 -6.43
CA CYS A 89 -9.57 5.41 -7.88
C CYS A 89 -10.77 4.66 -8.48
N PRO A 90 -11.03 4.79 -9.80
CA PRO A 90 -12.18 4.16 -10.45
C PRO A 90 -12.25 2.63 -10.32
N MET A 91 -11.11 1.96 -10.09
CA MET A 91 -11.07 0.51 -9.89
C MET A 91 -11.53 0.05 -8.50
N VAL A 92 -11.56 0.97 -7.52
CA VAL A 92 -12.02 0.82 -6.13
C VAL A 92 -11.28 -0.22 -5.27
N VAL A 93 -11.12 -1.46 -5.71
CA VAL A 93 -10.58 -2.58 -4.91
C VAL A 93 -9.35 -3.17 -5.58
N ASN A 94 -8.34 -3.53 -4.79
CA ASN A 94 -7.13 -4.26 -5.21
C ASN A 94 -6.50 -3.75 -6.51
N CYS A 95 -6.53 -2.43 -6.71
CA CYS A 95 -5.99 -1.80 -7.91
C CYS A 95 -4.46 -1.67 -7.84
N LYS A 96 -3.84 -1.14 -8.90
CA LYS A 96 -2.39 -0.89 -8.92
C LYS A 96 -1.90 0.01 -7.79
N HIS A 97 -2.74 0.90 -7.25
CA HIS A 97 -2.37 1.76 -6.12
C HIS A 97 -2.30 0.96 -4.82
N VAL A 98 -3.23 0.02 -4.58
CA VAL A 98 -3.15 -0.94 -3.47
C VAL A 98 -1.87 -1.76 -3.57
N ALA A 99 -1.57 -2.28 -4.77
CA ALA A 99 -0.33 -3.00 -5.03
C ALA A 99 0.92 -2.13 -4.78
N ALA A 100 0.91 -0.86 -5.19
CA ALA A 100 2.03 0.07 -4.96
C ALA A 100 2.28 0.29 -3.46
N VAL A 101 1.22 0.42 -2.65
CA VAL A 101 1.33 0.56 -1.20
C VAL A 101 1.94 -0.70 -0.56
N LEU A 102 1.47 -1.89 -0.96
CA LEU A 102 2.02 -3.15 -0.47
C LEU A 102 3.52 -3.27 -0.81
N VAL A 103 3.91 -2.99 -2.06
CA VAL A 103 5.30 -3.07 -2.51
C VAL A 103 6.19 -2.04 -1.80
N ALA A 104 5.69 -0.83 -1.55
CA ALA A 104 6.44 0.20 -0.83
C ALA A 104 6.68 -0.13 0.66
N ALA A 105 5.91 -1.07 1.21
CA ALA A 105 6.03 -1.52 2.61
C ALA A 105 6.92 -2.77 2.77
N LEU A 106 7.33 -3.42 1.68
CA LEU A 106 8.29 -4.54 1.68
C LEU A 106 9.69 -4.03 2.02
#